data_AF-A0A258EA63-F1
#
_entry.id   AF-A0A258EA63-F1
#
_cell.length_a   1.000
_cell.length_b   1.000
_cell.length_c   1.000
_cell.angle_alpha   90.00
_cell.angle_beta   90.00
_cell.angle_gamma   90.00
#
_symmetry.space_group_name_H-M   'P 1'
#
loop_
_entity.id
_entity.type
_entity.pdbx_description
1 polymer ?
#
loop_
_entity_poly.entity_id
_entity_poly.type
_entity_poly.pdbx_seq_one_letter_code
_entity_poly.pdbx_strand_id
1 'polypeptide(L)'
;MRIRQFAIALGALALATPQFASAHTELVSSTPAANSRVAGPTKIDLRFEEPIIGSTAHAEIAMTGMPGMADHKPTAVTGFTSKVSSDRKTVTLELARALSAGTYRVTWSAAGADSHRATGNFSFTVR
;
A
#
# COMPACT_ATOMS: atom_id res chain seq x y z
N MET A 1 51.05 -38.26 34.48
CA MET A 1 50.60 -38.47 33.08
C MET A 1 49.49 -37.46 32.81
N ARG A 2 49.69 -36.54 31.84
CA ARG A 2 48.83 -35.36 31.62
C ARG A 2 47.61 -35.73 30.77
N ILE A 3 46.40 -35.58 31.33
CA ILE A 3 45.15 -35.74 30.57
C ILE A 3 44.85 -34.41 29.87
N ARG A 4 44.79 -34.46 28.53
CA ARG A 4 44.59 -33.32 27.64
C ARG A 4 43.14 -32.83 27.75
N GLN A 5 42.96 -31.55 28.01
CA GLN A 5 41.65 -30.88 27.99
C GLN A 5 41.15 -30.83 26.54
N PHE A 6 40.04 -31.50 26.25
CA PHE A 6 39.29 -31.30 25.00
C PHE A 6 38.40 -30.07 25.18
N ALA A 7 38.78 -28.96 24.56
CA ALA A 7 37.91 -27.79 24.41
C ALA A 7 36.85 -28.12 23.35
N ILE A 8 35.60 -28.30 23.78
CA ILE A 8 34.46 -28.39 22.87
C ILE A 8 34.08 -26.94 22.52
N ALA A 9 34.41 -26.52 21.30
CA ALA A 9 33.90 -25.28 20.73
C ALA A 9 32.41 -25.48 20.40
N LEU A 10 31.52 -24.89 21.21
CA LEU A 10 30.11 -24.75 20.85
C LEU A 10 30.00 -23.70 19.72
N GLY A 11 29.89 -24.16 18.48
CA GLY A 11 29.54 -23.30 17.35
C GLY A 11 28.10 -22.82 17.50
N ALA A 12 27.90 -21.50 17.63
CA ALA A 12 26.58 -20.89 17.59
C ALA A 12 25.99 -21.04 16.17
N LEU A 13 25.05 -21.96 16.01
CA LEU A 13 24.28 -22.10 14.77
C LEU A 13 23.28 -20.94 14.71
N ALA A 14 23.61 -19.90 13.96
CA ALA A 14 22.69 -18.82 13.66
C ALA A 14 21.51 -19.38 12.85
N LEU A 15 20.36 -19.57 13.50
CA LEU A 15 19.13 -19.96 12.85
C LEU A 15 18.67 -18.78 11.98
N ALA A 16 18.97 -18.84 10.68
CA ALA A 16 18.34 -17.97 9.71
C ALA A 16 16.85 -18.31 9.66
N THR A 17 16.02 -17.45 10.23
CA THR A 17 14.55 -17.58 10.10
C THR A 17 14.19 -17.38 8.62
N PRO A 18 13.44 -18.29 7.98
CA PRO A 18 12.97 -18.08 6.63
C PRO A 18 12.09 -16.83 6.61
N GLN A 19 12.55 -15.76 5.96
CA GLN A 19 11.68 -14.66 5.59
C GLN A 19 10.74 -15.21 4.53
N PHE A 20 9.44 -15.29 4.86
CA PHE A 20 8.40 -15.55 3.87
C PHE A 20 8.47 -14.40 2.85
N ALA A 21 9.12 -14.63 1.72
CA ALA A 21 9.05 -13.71 0.60
C ALA A 21 7.59 -13.70 0.14
N SER A 22 6.93 -12.54 0.26
CA SER A 22 5.59 -12.37 -0.30
C SER A 22 5.72 -12.56 -1.82
N ALA A 23 5.09 -13.61 -2.35
CA ALA A 23 5.09 -13.87 -3.78
C ALA A 23 4.13 -12.93 -4.54
N HIS A 24 3.37 -12.09 -3.82
CA HIS A 24 2.29 -11.30 -4.38
C HIS A 24 2.51 -9.81 -4.15
N THR A 25 2.12 -9.01 -5.14
CA THR A 25 2.16 -7.57 -5.07
C THR A 25 1.32 -7.05 -3.90
N GLU A 26 1.99 -6.47 -2.90
CA GLU A 26 1.38 -5.93 -1.69
C GLU A 26 1.51 -4.40 -1.62
N LEU A 27 0.46 -3.73 -1.15
CA LEU A 27 0.51 -2.32 -0.77
C LEU A 27 1.07 -2.21 0.66
N VAL A 28 2.27 -1.66 0.81
CA VAL A 28 2.95 -1.54 2.12
C VAL A 28 2.65 -0.22 2.83
N SER A 29 2.29 0.83 2.10
CA SER A 29 1.85 2.09 2.71
C SER A 29 1.06 2.96 1.74
N SER A 30 0.35 3.94 2.30
CA SER A 30 -0.35 4.97 1.54
C SER A 30 -0.18 6.34 2.18
N THR A 31 -0.32 7.39 1.38
CA THR A 31 -0.51 8.77 1.87
C THR A 31 -1.71 9.36 1.15
N PRO A 32 -2.83 9.70 1.83
CA PRO A 32 -3.08 9.54 3.26
C PRO A 32 -2.95 8.09 3.75
N ALA A 33 -2.47 7.91 4.99
CA ALA A 33 -2.36 6.59 5.59
C ALA A 33 -3.74 5.97 5.83
N ALA A 34 -3.84 4.64 5.80
CA ALA A 34 -5.06 3.92 6.10
C ALA A 34 -5.63 4.34 7.48
N ASN A 35 -6.93 4.57 7.53
CA ASN A 35 -7.71 5.03 8.68
C ASN A 35 -7.30 6.40 9.25
N SER A 36 -6.41 7.13 8.56
CA SER A 36 -5.99 8.46 8.99
C SER A 36 -7.07 9.52 8.75
N ARG A 37 -6.89 10.66 9.41
CA ARG A 37 -7.73 11.84 9.26
C ARG A 37 -6.85 13.01 8.83
N VAL A 38 -7.13 13.58 7.65
CA VAL A 38 -6.27 14.59 7.01
C VAL A 38 -7.07 15.79 6.53
N ALA A 39 -6.39 16.91 6.28
CA ALA A 39 -6.98 18.00 5.51
C ALA A 39 -7.08 17.61 4.03
N GLY A 40 -8.04 18.19 3.30
CA GLY A 40 -8.38 17.85 1.91
C GLY A 40 -7.17 17.63 1.00
N PRO A 41 -6.77 16.37 0.73
CA PRO A 41 -5.59 16.09 -0.07
C PRO A 41 -5.87 16.40 -1.54
N THR A 42 -4.84 16.82 -2.27
CA THR A 42 -4.83 16.92 -3.74
C THR A 42 -4.03 15.77 -4.38
N LYS A 43 -3.43 14.90 -3.56
CA LYS A 43 -2.60 13.78 -4.00
C LYS A 43 -2.84 12.57 -3.10
N ILE A 44 -2.89 11.38 -3.70
CA ILE A 44 -2.90 10.12 -2.97
C ILE A 44 -1.76 9.25 -3.51
N ASP A 45 -0.83 8.84 -2.66
CA ASP A 45 0.27 7.95 -3.00
C ASP A 45 0.01 6.54 -2.47
N LEU A 46 0.22 5.53 -3.31
CA LEU A 46 0.13 4.11 -3.01
C LEU A 46 1.52 3.49 -3.21
N ARG A 47 2.13 2.98 -2.13
CA ARG A 47 3.48 2.41 -2.14
C ARG A 47 3.40 0.89 -2.05
N PHE A 48 4.00 0.20 -3.00
CA PHE A 48 4.00 -1.27 -3.11
C PHE A 48 5.30 -1.89 -2.58
N GLU A 49 5.31 -3.11 -2.08
CA GLU A 49 6.55 -3.74 -1.59
C GLU A 49 7.62 -3.83 -2.69
N GLU A 50 7.17 -4.22 -3.88
CA GLU A 50 7.96 -4.51 -5.06
C GLU A 50 7.59 -3.61 -6.27
N PRO A 51 8.43 -3.56 -7.33
CA PRO A 51 8.09 -2.85 -8.55
C PRO A 51 6.93 -3.50 -9.28
N ILE A 52 5.91 -2.74 -9.65
CA ILE A 52 4.73 -3.22 -10.38
C ILE A 52 4.91 -3.09 -11.91
N ILE A 53 4.07 -3.78 -12.68
CA ILE A 53 3.89 -3.58 -14.11
C ILE A 53 2.91 -2.42 -14.30
N GLY A 54 3.41 -1.23 -14.65
CA GLY A 54 2.60 0.00 -14.65
C GLY A 54 1.34 -0.05 -15.53
N SER A 55 1.35 -0.77 -16.65
CA SER A 55 0.16 -0.95 -17.51
C SER A 55 -0.96 -1.77 -16.86
N THR A 56 -0.68 -2.47 -15.76
CA THR A 56 -1.67 -3.23 -14.98
C THR A 56 -2.21 -2.45 -13.79
N ALA A 57 -1.62 -1.29 -13.46
CA ALA A 57 -1.99 -0.51 -12.29
C ALA A 57 -3.32 0.23 -12.53
N HIS A 58 -4.31 -0.06 -11.69
CA HIS A 58 -5.59 0.65 -11.67
C HIS A 58 -5.93 1.08 -10.25
N ALA A 59 -6.55 2.24 -10.11
CA ALA A 59 -7.06 2.73 -8.84
C ALA A 59 -8.40 3.43 -9.05
N GLU A 60 -9.28 3.28 -8.07
CA GLU A 60 -10.57 3.95 -7.98
C GLU A 60 -10.69 4.64 -6.63
N ILE A 61 -11.34 5.79 -6.61
CA ILE A 61 -11.59 6.55 -5.38
C ILE A 61 -13.10 6.75 -5.28
N ALA A 62 -13.68 6.39 -4.13
CA ALA A 62 -15.08 6.62 -3.84
C ALA A 62 -15.27 7.34 -2.50
N MET A 63 -16.11 8.37 -2.48
CA MET A 63 -16.62 8.95 -1.24
C MET A 63 -17.68 8.00 -0.67
N THR A 64 -17.41 7.41 0.48
CA THR A 64 -18.27 6.43 1.15
C THR A 64 -19.07 7.01 2.30
N GLY A 65 -18.75 8.22 2.76
CA GLY A 65 -19.52 8.93 3.76
C GLY A 65 -19.42 10.44 3.59
N MET A 66 -20.57 11.12 3.64
CA MET A 66 -20.68 12.57 3.55
C MET A 66 -21.21 13.12 4.88
N PRO A 67 -20.52 14.10 5.51
CA PRO A 67 -21.01 14.72 6.74
C PRO A 67 -22.43 15.28 6.55
N GLY A 68 -23.32 14.99 7.50
CA GLY A 68 -24.71 15.46 7.47
C GLY A 68 -25.66 14.66 6.57
N MET A 69 -25.19 13.61 5.88
CA MET A 69 -26.03 12.73 5.07
C MET A 69 -25.93 11.28 5.55
N ALA A 70 -26.97 10.78 6.21
CA ALA A 70 -27.11 9.36 6.53
C ALA A 70 -27.25 8.53 5.24
N ASP A 71 -26.72 7.31 5.25
CA ASP A 71 -26.81 6.35 4.13
C ASP A 71 -26.33 6.87 2.76
N HIS A 72 -25.36 7.80 2.77
CA HIS A 72 -24.74 8.30 1.55
C HIS A 72 -24.17 7.14 0.71
N LYS A 73 -24.76 6.93 -0.48
CA LYS A 73 -24.29 5.91 -1.42
C LYS A 73 -22.88 6.23 -1.91
N PRO A 74 -21.99 5.23 -2.04
CA PRO A 74 -20.64 5.46 -2.56
C PRO A 74 -20.67 6.22 -3.89
N THR A 75 -19.99 7.37 -3.94
CA THR A 75 -19.93 8.23 -5.13
C THR A 75 -18.49 8.28 -5.64
N ALA A 76 -18.29 7.99 -6.93
CA ALA A 76 -16.98 7.98 -7.53
C ALA A 76 -16.39 9.40 -7.58
N VAL A 77 -15.11 9.52 -7.22
CA VAL A 77 -14.31 10.72 -7.50
C VAL A 77 -13.70 10.53 -8.88
N THR A 78 -13.99 11.44 -9.80
CA THR A 78 -13.54 11.37 -11.20
C THR A 78 -12.58 12.51 -11.52
N GLY A 79 -11.93 12.44 -12.69
CA GLY A 79 -11.08 13.53 -13.19
C GLY A 79 -9.72 13.65 -12.50
N PHE A 80 -9.26 12.60 -11.82
CA PHE A 80 -7.88 12.49 -11.36
C PHE A 80 -7.00 11.81 -12.41
N THR A 81 -5.69 12.04 -12.34
CA THR A 81 -4.70 11.34 -13.17
C THR A 81 -3.88 10.37 -12.32
N SER A 82 -3.30 9.36 -12.96
CA SER A 82 -2.45 8.37 -12.30
C SER A 82 -1.07 8.37 -12.94
N LYS A 83 -0.02 8.34 -12.11
CA LYS A 83 1.38 8.24 -12.55
C LYS A 83 2.09 7.16 -11.74
N VAL A 84 2.90 6.37 -12.41
CA VAL A 84 3.79 5.38 -11.78
C VAL A 84 5.18 6.01 -11.64
N SER A 85 5.79 5.90 -10.47
CA SER A 85 7.14 6.38 -10.21
C SER A 85 8.19 5.64 -11.07
N SER A 86 9.38 6.22 -11.21
CA SER A 86 10.47 5.63 -12.00
C SER A 86 10.95 4.27 -11.47
N ASP A 87 10.92 4.08 -10.15
CA ASP A 87 11.23 2.80 -9.49
C ASP A 87 10.06 1.79 -9.55
N ARG A 88 8.95 2.18 -10.20
CA ARG A 88 7.69 1.44 -10.35
C ARG A 88 7.07 0.95 -9.04
N LYS A 89 7.40 1.63 -7.96
CA LYS A 89 7.10 1.19 -6.60
C LYS A 89 6.06 2.08 -5.93
N THR A 90 5.67 3.17 -6.58
CA THR A 90 4.63 4.10 -6.15
C THR A 90 3.67 4.41 -7.30
N VAL A 91 2.37 4.38 -7.02
CA VAL A 91 1.32 4.96 -7.85
C VAL A 91 0.83 6.23 -7.19
N THR A 92 0.90 7.35 -7.92
CA THR A 92 0.42 8.66 -7.46
C THR A 92 -0.85 9.01 -8.21
N LEU A 93 -1.92 9.28 -7.46
CA LEU A 93 -3.19 9.80 -7.95
C LEU A 93 -3.23 11.31 -7.74
N GLU A 94 -3.17 12.10 -8.80
CA GLU A 94 -3.24 13.56 -8.76
C GLU A 94 -4.68 14.01 -8.97
N LEU A 95 -5.26 14.66 -7.97
CA LEU A 95 -6.64 15.14 -7.98
C LEU A 95 -6.70 16.56 -8.55
N ALA A 96 -7.67 16.84 -9.42
CA ALA A 96 -7.87 18.18 -9.98
C ALA A 96 -8.23 19.23 -8.92
N ARG A 97 -8.76 18.80 -7.77
CA ARG A 97 -9.21 19.64 -6.65
C ARG A 97 -8.99 18.90 -5.34
N ALA A 98 -8.84 19.63 -4.24
CA ALA A 98 -8.83 19.04 -2.91
C ALA A 98 -10.15 18.30 -2.65
N LEU A 99 -10.06 17.12 -2.02
CA LEU A 99 -11.27 16.40 -1.59
C LEU A 99 -12.03 17.19 -0.53
N SER A 100 -13.36 17.12 -0.58
CA SER A 100 -14.24 17.67 0.44
C SER A 100 -14.23 16.83 1.72
N ALA A 101 -14.76 17.36 2.82
CA ALA A 101 -14.88 16.61 4.06
C ALA A 101 -15.75 15.35 3.88
N GLY A 102 -15.29 14.22 4.39
CA GLY A 102 -15.95 12.93 4.25
C GLY A 102 -15.03 11.73 4.38
N THR A 103 -15.60 10.54 4.28
CA THR A 103 -14.83 9.29 4.27
C THR A 103 -14.64 8.83 2.83
N TYR A 104 -13.42 8.45 2.49
CA TYR A 104 -13.04 7.98 1.17
C TYR A 104 -12.45 6.57 1.25
N ARG A 105 -12.75 5.76 0.24
CA ARG A 105 -12.13 4.46 0.00
C ARG A 105 -11.37 4.52 -1.31
N VAL A 106 -10.13 4.05 -1.26
CA VAL A 106 -9.29 3.82 -2.44
C VAL A 106 -9.22 2.32 -2.66
N THR A 107 -9.65 1.87 -3.84
CA THR A 107 -9.50 0.48 -4.29
C THR A 107 -8.41 0.44 -5.34
N TRP A 108 -7.54 -0.57 -5.30
CA TRP A 108 -6.43 -0.70 -6.24
C TRP A 108 -6.31 -2.12 -6.79
N SER A 109 -5.69 -2.24 -7.97
CA SER A 109 -5.18 -3.49 -8.51
C SER A 109 -3.87 -3.27 -9.25
N ALA A 110 -2.94 -4.21 -9.16
CA ALA A 110 -1.66 -4.18 -9.85
C ALA A 110 -1.07 -5.60 -9.92
N ALA A 111 -0.22 -5.87 -10.92
CA ALA A 111 0.57 -7.08 -11.00
C ALA A 111 2.07 -6.78 -10.84
N GLY A 112 2.77 -7.71 -10.22
CA GLY A 112 4.22 -7.66 -9.97
C GLY A 112 4.99 -8.44 -11.04
N ALA A 113 6.20 -8.85 -10.70
CA ALA A 113 7.04 -9.63 -11.61
C ALA A 113 6.47 -11.02 -11.94
N ASP A 114 5.64 -11.57 -11.05
CA ASP A 114 4.99 -12.87 -11.21
C ASP A 114 3.74 -12.84 -12.12
N SER A 115 3.38 -11.65 -12.62
CA SER A 115 2.21 -11.37 -13.47
C SER A 115 0.84 -11.65 -12.86
N HIS A 116 0.74 -12.11 -11.61
CA HIS A 116 -0.54 -12.26 -10.95
C HIS A 116 -1.06 -10.91 -10.48
N ARG A 117 -2.31 -10.62 -10.81
CA ARG A 117 -2.98 -9.39 -10.36
C ARG A 117 -3.38 -9.53 -8.90
N ALA A 118 -2.81 -8.68 -8.06
CA ALA A 118 -3.28 -8.45 -6.71
C ALA A 118 -4.29 -7.29 -6.68
N THR A 119 -5.15 -7.29 -5.67
CA THR A 119 -6.10 -6.20 -5.40
C THR A 119 -6.10 -5.88 -3.91
N GLY A 120 -6.53 -4.66 -3.58
CA GLY A 120 -6.71 -4.26 -2.20
C GLY A 120 -7.45 -2.94 -2.09
N ASN A 121 -7.69 -2.50 -0.86
CA ASN A 121 -8.30 -1.21 -0.59
C ASN A 121 -7.88 -0.66 0.77
N PHE A 122 -8.00 0.65 0.93
CA PHE A 122 -7.88 1.32 2.23
C PHE A 122 -8.84 2.50 2.28
N SER A 123 -9.15 2.97 3.49
CA SER A 123 -9.99 4.15 3.70
C SER A 123 -9.25 5.24 4.47
N PHE A 124 -9.66 6.49 4.30
CA PHE A 124 -9.23 7.62 5.11
C PHE A 124 -10.36 8.64 5.23
N THR A 125 -10.25 9.57 6.18
CA THR A 125 -11.22 10.64 6.37
C THR A 125 -10.60 12.00 6.08
N VAL A 126 -11.31 12.83 5.36
CA VAL A 126 -11.03 14.25 5.16
C VAL A 126 -11.84 15.05 6.18
N ARG A 127 -11.19 15.98 6.87
CA ARG A 127 -11.79 16.92 7.83
C ARG A 127 -11.85 18.33 7.27
#